data_AF-A0A839XVF2-F1
#
_entry.id   AF-A0A839XVF2-F1
#
_cell.length_a   1.000
_cell.length_b   1.000
_cell.length_c   1.000
_cell.angle_alpha   90.00
_cell.angle_beta   90.00
_cell.angle_gamma   90.00
#
_symmetry.space_group_name_H-M   'P 1'
#
loop_
_entity.id
_entity.type
_entity.pdbx_description
1 polymer ?
#
loop_
_entity_poly.entity_id
_entity_poly.type
_entity_poly.pdbx_seq_one_letter_code
_entity_poly.pdbx_strand_id
1 'polypeptide(L)' 'MHCPYCADEDLRPEDDGAWLCTSCRRVFTVTFIGLRIPEVKR' A
#
# COMPACT_ATOMS: atom_id res chain seq x y z
N MET A 1 -3.69 6.49 1.75
CA MET A 1 -2.90 5.40 1.13
C MET A 1 -3.10 5.53 -0.37
N HIS A 2 -2.05 5.45 -1.18
CA HIS A 2 -2.18 5.60 -2.64
C HIS A 2 -2.03 4.23 -3.32
N CYS A 3 -2.76 4.01 -4.41
CA CYS A 3 -2.59 2.85 -5.26
C CYS A 3 -1.16 2.82 -5.83
N PRO A 4 -0.39 1.73 -5.64
CA PRO A 4 0.99 1.64 -6.12
C PRO A 4 1.10 1.61 -7.65
N TYR A 5 -0.04 1.51 -8.35
CA TYR A 5 -0.09 1.35 -9.81
C TYR A 5 -0.53 2.61 -10.56
N CYS A 6 -1.37 3.46 -9.96
CA CYS A 6 -1.94 4.63 -10.63
C CYS A 6 -1.98 5.89 -9.77
N ALA A 7 -1.42 5.84 -8.55
CA ALA A 7 -1.40 6.95 -7.58
C ALA A 7 -2.77 7.45 -7.08
N ASP A 8 -3.87 6.86 -7.53
CA ASP A 8 -5.23 7.18 -7.06
C ASP A 8 -5.39 6.80 -5.58
N GLU A 9 -6.20 7.57 -4.86
CA GLU A 9 -6.44 7.42 -3.42
C GLU A 9 -7.76 6.73 -3.09
N ASP A 10 -8.63 6.49 -4.09
CA ASP A 10 -9.90 5.80 -3.89
C ASP A 10 -9.68 4.28 -3.78
N LEU A 11 -9.30 3.87 -2.58
CA LEU A 11 -9.08 2.48 -2.19
C LEU A 11 -10.24 1.96 -1.32
N ARG A 12 -10.64 0.71 -1.53
CA ARG A 12 -11.66 0.01 -0.75
C ARG A 12 -11.08 -1.27 -0.15
N PRO A 13 -11.36 -1.59 1.12
CA PRO A 13 -10.92 -2.85 1.72
C PRO A 13 -11.67 -4.02 1.09
N GLU A 14 -10.96 -5.13 0.93
CA GLU A 14 -11.46 -6.44 0.48
C GLU A 14 -11.12 -7.50 1.54
N ASP A 15 -11.52 -8.75 1.29
CA ASP A 15 -11.17 -9.88 2.15
C ASP A 15 -9.64 -10.09 2.25
N ASP A 16 -9.21 -10.85 3.26
CA ASP A 16 -7.80 -11.18 3.51
C ASP A 16 -6.83 -9.98 3.64
N GLY A 17 -7.36 -8.81 4.04
CA GLY A 17 -6.56 -7.59 4.20
C GLY A 17 -6.11 -6.97 2.87
N ALA A 18 -6.75 -7.35 1.77
CA ALA A 18 -6.52 -6.77 0.46
C ALA A 18 -7.23 -5.42 0.28
N TRP A 19 -6.81 -4.71 -0.76
CA TRP A 19 -7.34 -3.41 -1.14
C TRP A 19 -7.61 -3.37 -2.64
N LEU A 20 -8.80 -2.94 -3.02
CA LEU A 20 -9.20 -2.65 -4.40
C LEU A 20 -9.01 -1.16 -4.69
N CYS A 21 -8.29 -0.84 -5.77
CA CYS A 21 -8.33 0.50 -6.36
C CYS A 21 -9.53 0.63 -7.31
N THR A 22 -10.42 1.59 -7.08
CA THR A 22 -11.63 1.76 -7.90
C THR A 22 -11.31 2.26 -9.31
N SER A 23 -10.25 3.05 -9.45
CA SER A 23 -9.80 3.69 -10.70
C SER A 23 -9.14 2.72 -11.68
N CYS A 24 -8.11 1.96 -11.24
CA CYS A 24 -7.40 1.02 -12.11
C CYS A 24 -7.80 -0.46 -11.91
N ARG A 25 -8.78 -0.74 -11.03
CA ARG A 25 -9.37 -2.06 -10.77
C ARG A 25 -8.42 -3.14 -10.26
N ARG A 26 -7.21 -2.78 -9.82
CA ARG A 26 -6.23 -3.73 -9.26
C ARG A 26 -6.51 -3.97 -7.79
N VAL A 27 -6.37 -5.24 -7.39
CA VAL A 27 -6.43 -5.68 -5.99
C VAL A 27 -5.01 -5.99 -5.53
N PHE A 28 -4.63 -5.52 -4.35
CA PHE A 28 -3.29 -5.73 -3.79
C PHE A 28 -3.33 -5.82 -2.26
N THR A 29 -2.35 -6.51 -1.68
CA THR A 29 -2.11 -6.55 -0.24
C THR A 29 -0.87 -5.74 0.11
N VAL A 30 -0.80 -5.22 1.33
CA VAL A 30 0.42 -4.63 1.89
C VAL A 30 0.89 -5.48 3.06
N THR A 31 2.19 -5.77 3.06
CA THR A 31 2.83 -6.55 4.12
C THR A 31 3.83 -5.66 4.85
N PHE A 32 3.73 -5.60 6.18
CA PHE A 32 4.75 -4.98 7.00
C PHE A 32 5.99 -5.88 7.04
N ILE A 33 7.12 -5.38 6.52
CA ILE A 33 8.39 -6.12 6.48
C ILE A 33 9.33 -5.70 7.62
N GLY A 34 9.30 -4.43 8.04
CA GLY A 34 10.17 -3.89 9.09
C GLY A 34 10.37 -2.38 8.96
N LEU A 35 11.14 -1.80 9.88
CA LEU A 35 11.50 -0.38 9.88
C LEU A 35 12.91 -0.18 9.33
N ARG A 36 13.09 0.77 8.41
CA ARG A 36 14.40 1.22 7.91
C ARG A 36 14.84 2.45 8.69
N ILE A 37 15.62 2.25 9.75
CA ILE A 37 16.13 3.33 10.59
C ILE A 37 17.46 3.82 10.01
N PRO A 38 17.64 5.13 9.70
CA PRO A 38 18.92 5.65 9.24
C PRO A 38 19.98 5.54 10.34
N GLU A 39 21.21 5.15 9.96
CA GLU A 39 22.33 5.12 10.88
C GLU A 39 22.74 6.56 11.25
N VAL A 40 22.69 6.89 12.53
CA VAL A 40 23.17 8.19 13.03
C VAL A 40 24.68 8.11 13.19
N LYS A 41 25.44 8.69 12.25
CA LYS A 41 26.88 8.92 12.46
C LYS A 41 27.05 9.93 13.59
N ARG A 42 27.68 9.49 14.67
CA ARG A 42 28.08 10.34 15.79
C ARG A 42 29.35 11.12 15.47
#